data_AF-A2BXH9-F1
#
_entry.id   AF-A2BXH9-F1
#
_cell.length_a   1.000
_cell.length_b   1.000
_cell.length_c   1.000
_cell.angle_alpha   90.00
_cell.angle_beta   90.00
_cell.angle_gamma   90.00
#
_symmetry.space_group_name_H-M   'P 1'
#
loop_
_entity.id
_entity.type
_entity.pdbx_description
1 polymer ?
#
loop_
_entity_poly.entity_id
_entity_poly.type
_entity_poly.pdbx_seq_one_letter_code
_entity_poly.pdbx_strand_id
1 'polypeptide(L)' 'MFNSINKEDLPLKDLVTSGLLIFIVSTIIANLYNPLWGFIYALGNILTLAFLSWLYQDSWNTHRKKK' A
#
# COMPACT_ATOMS: atom_id res chain seq x y z
N MET A 1 6.84 1.96 30.65
CA MET A 1 8.09 1.69 29.93
C MET A 1 7.70 1.33 28.51
N PHE A 2 7.70 2.32 27.60
CA PHE A 2 7.24 2.12 26.22
C PHE A 2 8.27 1.28 25.49
N ASN A 3 7.95 0.00 25.30
CA ASN A 3 8.82 -0.93 24.59
C ASN A 3 9.04 -0.39 23.18
N SER A 4 10.31 -0.18 22.83
CA SER A 4 10.77 0.32 21.54
C SER A 4 10.14 -0.50 20.43
N ILE A 5 9.24 0.12 19.66
CA ILE A 5 8.73 -0.41 18.40
C ILE A 5 9.96 -0.49 17.48
N ASN A 6 10.51 -1.69 17.40
CA ASN A 6 11.69 -2.00 16.62
C ASN A 6 11.37 -1.64 15.16
N LYS A 7 12.06 -0.65 14.61
CA LYS A 7 11.86 -0.12 13.24
C LYS A 7 12.37 -1.09 12.15
N GLU A 8 12.50 -2.37 12.50
CA GLU A 8 13.05 -3.46 11.69
C GLU A 8 11.96 -4.27 10.95
N ASP A 9 10.68 -4.02 11.23
CA ASP A 9 9.55 -4.52 10.43
C ASP A 9 9.35 -3.66 9.16
N LEU A 10 10.33 -3.73 8.27
CA LEU A 10 10.36 -3.03 6.97
C LEU A 10 9.09 -3.19 6.10
N PRO A 11 8.36 -4.33 6.05
CA PRO A 11 7.19 -4.44 5.17
C PRO A 11 5.93 -3.75 5.69
N LEU A 12 5.77 -3.65 7.02
CA LEU A 12 4.59 -3.01 7.62
C LEU A 12 4.65 -1.49 7.53
N LYS A 13 5.84 -0.90 7.69
CA LYS A 13 6.03 0.56 7.61
C LYS A 13 5.76 1.08 6.20
N ASP A 14 6.24 0.37 5.17
CA ASP A 14 5.99 0.75 3.78
C ASP A 14 4.52 0.56 3.39
N LEU A 15 3.86 -0.47 3.91
CA LEU A 15 2.43 -0.70 3.70
C LEU A 15 1.57 0.38 4.37
N VAL A 16 1.89 0.75 5.62
CA VAL A 16 1.20 1.82 6.35
C VAL A 16 1.42 3.17 5.66
N THR A 17 2.65 3.44 5.21
CA THR A 17 2.98 4.69 4.51
C THR A 17 2.27 4.80 3.17
N SER A 18 2.24 3.71 2.39
CA SER A 18 1.53 3.65 1.11
C SER A 18 0.01 3.75 1.29
N GLY A 19 -0.53 3.07 2.30
CA GLY A 19 -1.96 3.15 2.65
C GLY A 19 -2.38 4.56 3.10
N LEU A 20 -1.55 5.23 3.89
CA LEU A 20 -1.80 6.60 4.33
C LEU A 20 -1.80 7.57 3.14
N LEU A 21 -0.89 7.39 2.19
CA LEU A 21 -0.80 8.21 0.98
C LEU A 21 -2.05 8.04 0.10
N ILE A 22 -2.50 6.80 -0.11
CA ILE A 22 -3.74 6.49 -0.84
C ILE A 22 -4.95 7.12 -0.12
N PHE A 23 -4.96 7.09 1.22
CA PHE A 23 -6.04 7.66 2.03
C PHE A 23 -6.11 9.19 1.95
N ILE A 24 -4.96 9.88 1.99
CA ILE A 24 -4.89 11.33 1.84
C ILE A 24 -5.39 11.74 0.45
N VAL A 25 -4.89 11.09 -0.61
CA VAL A 25 -5.30 11.41 -1.98
C VAL A 25 -6.78 11.05 -2.22
N SER A 26 -7.25 9.92 -1.70
CA SER A 26 -8.67 9.53 -1.73
C SER A 26 -9.56 10.57 -1.04
N THR A 27 -9.14 11.09 0.11
CA THR A 27 -9.88 12.13 0.85
C THR A 27 -9.94 13.44 0.07
N ILE A 28 -8.84 13.83 -0.57
CA ILE A 28 -8.80 15.01 -1.44
C ILE A 28 -9.79 14.83 -2.61
N ILE A 29 -9.77 13.69 -3.29
CA ILE A 29 -10.67 13.39 -4.42
C ILE A 29 -12.14 13.34 -3.96
N ALA A 30 -12.41 12.74 -2.81
CA ALA A 30 -13.75 12.68 -2.23
C ALA A 30 -14.33 14.07 -1.97
N ASN A 31 -13.48 15.01 -1.52
CA ASN A 31 -13.88 16.37 -1.19
C ASN A 31 -13.93 17.29 -2.42
N LEU A 32 -13.11 17.04 -3.45
CA LEU A 32 -13.08 17.85 -4.68
C LEU A 32 -14.13 17.46 -5.72
N TYR A 33 -14.48 16.17 -5.81
CA TYR A 33 -15.38 15.65 -6.83
C TYR A 33 -16.67 15.08 -6.23
N ASN A 34 -16.56 13.88 -5.66
CA ASN A 34 -17.68 13.19 -5.02
C ASN A 34 -17.08 12.08 -4.13
N PRO A 35 -17.65 11.79 -2.95
CA PRO A 35 -17.20 10.69 -2.10
C PRO A 35 -17.09 9.34 -2.83
N LEU A 36 -17.96 9.08 -3.79
CA LEU A 36 -17.90 7.88 -4.64
C LEU A 36 -16.58 7.76 -5.44
N TRP A 37 -16.06 8.87 -5.96
CA TRP A 37 -14.79 8.90 -6.70
C TRP A 37 -13.59 8.64 -5.79
N GLY A 38 -13.61 9.14 -4.55
CA GLY A 38 -12.58 8.83 -3.56
C GLY A 38 -12.55 7.33 -3.22
N PHE A 39 -13.73 6.70 -3.10
CA PHE A 39 -13.84 5.26 -2.86
C PHE A 39 -13.32 4.43 -4.05
N ILE A 40 -13.71 4.78 -5.27
CA ILE A 40 -13.23 4.11 -6.50
C ILE A 40 -11.71 4.26 -6.63
N TYR A 41 -11.17 5.43 -6.30
CA TYR A 41 -9.73 5.67 -6.31
C TYR A 41 -8.99 4.76 -5.31
N ALA A 42 -9.46 4.66 -4.08
CA ALA A 42 -8.85 3.79 -3.07
C ALA A 42 -8.92 2.32 -3.48
N LEU A 43 -10.08 1.87 -3.97
CA LEU A 43 -10.28 0.49 -4.42
C LEU A 43 -9.41 0.16 -5.63
N GLY A 44 -9.32 1.06 -6.61
CA GLY A 44 -8.46 0.91 -7.78
C GLY A 44 -6.97 0.83 -7.43
N ASN A 45 -6.52 1.62 -6.45
CA ASN A 45 -5.13 1.57 -5.97
C ASN A 45 -4.83 0.24 -5.27
N ILE A 46 -5.73 -0.25 -4.41
CA ILE A 46 -5.57 -1.57 -3.76
C ILE A 46 -5.56 -2.69 -4.79
N LEU A 47 -6.45 -2.64 -5.78
CA LEU A 47 -6.51 -3.63 -6.86
C LEU A 47 -5.23 -3.63 -7.69
N THR A 48 -4.69 -2.44 -7.99
CA THR A 48 -3.44 -2.29 -8.74
C THR A 48 -2.25 -2.84 -7.96
N LEU A 49 -2.17 -2.56 -6.65
CA LEU A 49 -1.15 -3.12 -5.76
C LEU A 49 -1.22 -4.65 -5.69
N ALA A 50 -2.42 -5.22 -5.53
CA ALA A 50 -2.64 -6.66 -5.53
C ALA A 50 -2.26 -7.29 -6.88
N PHE A 51 -2.65 -6.64 -7.99
CA PHE A 51 -2.33 -7.08 -9.34
C PHE A 51 -0.84 -7.02 -9.63
N LEU A 52 -0.13 -5.95 -9.24
CA LEU A 52 1.33 -5.86 -9.36
C LEU A 52 2.05 -6.89 -8.50
N SER A 53 1.58 -7.11 -7.28
CA SER A 53 2.13 -8.12 -6.38
C SER A 53 1.99 -9.53 -6.98
N TRP A 54 0.84 -9.82 -7.58
CA TRP A 54 0.59 -11.07 -8.31
C TRP A 54 1.42 -11.17 -9.61
N LEU A 55 1.45 -10.11 -10.42
CA LEU A 55 2.15 -10.10 -11.71
C LEU A 55 3.66 -10.25 -11.55
N TYR A 56 4.25 -9.56 -10.57
CA TYR A 56 5.68 -9.64 -10.30
C TYR A 56 6.04 -10.71 -9.26
N GLN A 57 5.10 -11.56 -8.85
CA GLN A 57 5.29 -12.55 -7.80
C GLN A 57 6.55 -13.42 -8.05
N ASP A 58 6.78 -13.86 -9.29
CA ASP A 58 7.96 -14.65 -9.67
C ASP A 58 9.27 -13.85 -9.70
N SER A 59 9.20 -12.57 -10.05
CA SER A 59 10.37 -11.66 -10.04
C SER A 59 10.90 -11.47 -8.62
N TRP A 60 10.02 -11.29 -7.64
CA TRP A 60 10.39 -11.14 -6.23
C TRP A 60 10.82 -12.47 -5.59
N ASN A 61 10.26 -13.60 -6.03
CA ASN A 61 10.56 -14.92 -5.47
C ASN A 61 11.92 -15.48 -5.93
N THR A 62 12.38 -15.10 -7.13
CA THR A 62 13.69 -15.49 -7.67
C THR A 62 14.84 -14.94 -6.82
N HIS A 63 14.66 -13.77 -6.19
CA HIS A 63 15.65 -13.17 -5.28
C HIS A 63 15.74 -13.88 -3.91
N ARG A 64 14.75 -14.70 -3.53
CA ARG A 64 14.76 -15.45 -2.25
C ARG A 64 15.43 -16.83 -2.32
N LYS A 65 15.75 -17.35 -3.51
CA LYS A 65 16.40 -18.66 -3.68
C LYS A 65 17.93 -18.60 -3.82
N LYS A 66 18.54 -17.42 -3.78
CA LYS A 66 20.00 -17.26 -3.70
C LYS A 66 20.41 -16.81 -2.29
N LYS A 67 20.23 -17.70 -1.32
CA LYS A 67 20.91 -17.63 -0.04
C LYS A 67 21.26 -19.03 0.42
#